data_AF-A0A1S2KEG1-F1
#
_entry.id   AF-A0A1S2KEG1-F1
#
_cell.length_a   1.000
_cell.length_b   1.000
_cell.length_c   1.000
_cell.angle_alpha   90.00
_cell.angle_beta   90.00
_cell.angle_gamma   90.00
#
_symmetry.space_group_name_H-M   'P 1'
#
loop_
_entity.id
_entity.type
_entity.pdbx_description
1 polymer ?
#
loop_
_entity_poly.entity_id
_entity_poly.type
_entity_poly.pdbx_seq_one_letter_code
_entity_poly.pdbx_strand_id
1 'polypeptide(L)'
;GTSEATAATHTITADEQRDAAAFWTAERMRGAAPLDLELTPGRLKELKAPEPGGATTTVAPTPAADGTSAHAAGPLSFPQAGGSWGSGGAVVKTSGRVFFTFDGRTASCSANAVTSQNRSTVITAGHCVKYQGSWHTNWVFVPAYADGNAPYGQWTATKTLTTPRWEAGEGINHDIGAAVVAPLDGRKLTDVTGAQGLQFNGGYNKPMYAFGFPAASPYDGSKLVYCSGNSSKDFLLSQDHGLGCNMTGGSSGGPWFTGFSEASGTGLQVSVNSFGYVFLPNRMFGPYFGDEAQALYAEAQTS
;
A
#
# COMPACT_ATOMS: atom_id res chain seq x y z
N GLY A 1 -26.90 17.15 -3.13
CA GLY A 1 -25.87 16.69 -4.07
C GLY A 1 -24.58 17.34 -3.68
N THR A 2 -23.79 16.67 -2.87
CA THR A 2 -22.42 17.07 -2.56
C THR A 2 -21.55 16.64 -3.74
N SER A 3 -20.91 17.59 -4.41
CA SER A 3 -19.82 17.29 -5.33
C SER A 3 -18.80 16.45 -4.57
N GLU A 4 -18.67 15.17 -4.90
CA GLU A 4 -17.56 14.35 -4.41
C GLU A 4 -16.28 15.04 -4.87
N ALA A 5 -15.41 15.40 -3.93
CA ALA A 5 -14.13 16.01 -4.27
C ALA A 5 -13.30 14.97 -5.01
N THR A 6 -12.87 15.30 -6.23
CA THR A 6 -12.01 14.46 -7.09
C THR A 6 -10.66 14.22 -6.44
N ALA A 7 -10.04 13.06 -6.68
CA ALA A 7 -8.73 12.77 -6.11
C ALA A 7 -7.70 13.82 -6.54
N ALA A 8 -6.74 14.11 -5.67
CA ALA A 8 -5.61 14.93 -6.05
C ALA A 8 -4.66 14.06 -6.88
N THR A 9 -4.25 14.56 -8.04
CA THR A 9 -3.51 13.77 -9.04
C THR A 9 -2.28 14.52 -9.51
N HIS A 10 -1.15 13.83 -9.51
CA HIS A 10 0.11 14.26 -10.11
C HIS A 10 0.42 13.36 -11.31
N THR A 11 0.55 13.97 -12.49
CA THR A 11 0.88 13.25 -13.74
C THR A 11 2.38 13.33 -13.99
N ILE A 12 2.97 12.19 -14.32
CA ILE A 12 4.41 12.03 -14.54
C ILE A 12 4.65 11.91 -16.05
N THR A 13 5.49 12.78 -16.59
CA THR A 13 5.82 12.81 -18.02
C THR A 13 6.59 11.56 -18.46
N ALA A 14 6.60 11.29 -19.76
CA ALA A 14 7.36 10.17 -20.31
C ALA A 14 8.88 10.31 -20.08
N ASP A 15 9.39 11.55 -19.95
CA ASP A 15 10.80 11.82 -19.68
C ASP A 15 11.13 11.49 -18.23
N GLU A 16 10.32 11.97 -17.28
CA GLU A 16 10.47 11.62 -15.86
C GLU A 16 10.32 10.12 -15.60
N GLN A 17 9.46 9.42 -16.35
CA GLN A 17 9.37 7.96 -16.29
C GLN A 17 10.67 7.28 -16.71
N ARG A 18 11.30 7.72 -17.82
CA ARG A 18 12.58 7.17 -18.27
C ARG A 18 13.70 7.47 -17.28
N ASP A 19 13.72 8.68 -16.72
CA ASP A 19 14.68 9.08 -15.70
C ASP A 19 14.52 8.22 -14.44
N ALA A 20 13.29 7.99 -13.98
CA ALA A 20 13.00 7.13 -12.83
C ALA A 20 13.49 5.69 -13.05
N ALA A 21 13.26 5.11 -14.25
CA ALA A 21 13.71 3.78 -14.60
C ALA A 21 15.24 3.65 -14.60
N ALA A 22 15.95 4.69 -15.07
CA ALA A 22 17.42 4.72 -15.06
C ALA A 22 18.00 5.05 -13.68
N PHE A 23 17.26 5.78 -12.86
CA PHE A 23 17.69 6.24 -11.54
C PHE A 23 17.84 5.07 -10.56
N TRP A 24 16.93 4.10 -10.53
CA TRP A 24 16.94 3.03 -9.53
C TRP A 24 17.84 1.85 -9.90
N THR A 25 18.93 1.71 -9.14
CA THR A 25 19.80 0.53 -9.14
C THR A 25 19.50 -0.35 -7.92
N ALA A 26 19.95 -1.60 -7.95
CA ALA A 26 19.87 -2.51 -6.79
C ALA A 26 20.50 -1.90 -5.53
N GLU A 27 21.62 -1.18 -5.68
CA GLU A 27 22.30 -0.49 -4.59
C GLU A 27 21.44 0.66 -4.02
N ARG A 28 20.88 1.53 -4.87
CA ARG A 28 20.00 2.61 -4.40
C ARG A 28 18.73 2.07 -3.75
N MET A 29 18.17 0.98 -4.28
CA MET A 29 17.01 0.33 -3.67
C MET A 29 17.34 -0.23 -2.28
N ARG A 30 18.49 -0.89 -2.10
CA ARG A 30 18.93 -1.36 -0.78
C ARG A 30 19.17 -0.22 0.20
N GLY A 31 19.73 0.90 -0.27
CA GLY A 31 20.02 2.09 0.54
C GLY A 31 18.85 3.05 0.74
N ALA A 32 17.68 2.80 0.16
CA ALA A 32 16.54 3.71 0.25
C ALA A 32 16.01 3.76 1.69
N ALA A 33 15.92 4.98 2.25
CA ALA A 33 15.50 5.17 3.63
C ALA A 33 14.04 4.74 3.81
N PRO A 34 13.68 4.01 4.88
CA PRO A 34 12.27 3.77 5.20
C PRO A 34 11.55 5.10 5.45
N LEU A 35 10.39 5.29 4.82
CA LEU A 35 9.47 6.34 5.26
C LEU A 35 8.63 5.80 6.41
N ASP A 36 8.52 6.59 7.47
CA ASP A 36 7.78 6.26 8.68
C ASP A 36 6.88 7.43 9.06
N LEU A 37 5.74 7.11 9.64
CA LEU A 37 4.73 8.08 10.06
C LEU A 37 4.34 7.78 11.50
N GLU A 38 4.96 8.50 12.42
CA GLU A 38 4.64 8.39 13.85
C GLU A 38 3.81 9.59 14.29
N LEU A 39 2.64 9.33 14.87
CA LEU A 39 1.76 10.39 15.35
C LEU A 39 2.25 10.94 16.68
N THR A 40 2.62 12.23 16.66
CA THR A 40 2.96 13.02 17.85
C THR A 40 1.73 13.74 18.41
N PRO A 41 1.74 14.18 19.68
CA PRO A 41 0.60 14.86 20.30
C PRO A 41 0.08 16.12 19.56
N GLY A 42 0.92 16.78 18.75
CA GLY A 42 0.50 17.93 17.94
C GLY A 42 -0.44 17.53 16.80
N ARG A 43 -0.09 16.47 16.05
CA ARG A 43 -0.88 15.95 14.92
C ARG A 43 -2.23 15.36 15.36
N LEU A 44 -2.33 14.93 16.61
CA LEU A 44 -3.57 14.39 17.18
C LEU A 44 -4.71 15.43 17.25
N LYS A 45 -4.39 16.73 17.36
CA LYS A 45 -5.39 17.79 17.53
C LYS A 45 -6.21 18.06 16.27
N GLU A 46 -5.76 17.56 15.13
CA GLU A 46 -6.34 17.81 13.81
C GLU A 46 -7.19 16.61 13.32
N LEU A 47 -7.27 15.54 14.12
CA LEU A 47 -8.02 14.34 13.79
C LEU A 47 -9.53 14.58 13.84
N LYS A 48 -10.20 14.26 12.73
CA LYS A 48 -11.66 14.21 12.63
C LYS A 48 -12.07 12.80 12.28
N ALA A 49 -13.11 12.29 12.94
CA ALA A 49 -13.70 11.01 12.57
C ALA A 49 -14.09 11.02 11.08
N PRO A 50 -13.79 9.96 10.31
CA PRO A 50 -14.36 9.79 8.99
C PRO A 50 -15.87 9.62 9.11
N GLU A 51 -16.57 10.08 8.08
CA GLU A 51 -18.02 9.94 7.98
C GLU A 51 -18.41 8.45 7.85
N PRO A 52 -19.60 8.05 8.33
CA PRO A 52 -20.10 6.69 8.10
C PRO A 52 -20.09 6.37 6.60
N GLY A 53 -19.47 5.25 6.25
CA GLY A 53 -19.39 4.81 4.86
C GLY A 53 -20.75 4.41 4.27
N GLY A 54 -20.84 4.45 2.95
CA GLY A 54 -21.97 3.92 2.19
C GLY A 54 -22.14 2.40 2.29
N ALA A 55 -22.84 1.81 1.31
CA ALA A 55 -23.00 0.35 1.26
C ALA A 55 -21.64 -0.34 1.04
N THR A 56 -21.45 -1.52 1.65
CA THR A 56 -20.25 -2.33 1.41
C THR A 56 -20.18 -2.71 -0.07
N THR A 57 -19.03 -2.45 -0.69
CA THR A 57 -18.73 -2.85 -2.06
C THR A 57 -17.46 -3.69 -2.11
N THR A 58 -17.36 -4.57 -3.09
CA THR A 58 -16.21 -5.47 -3.24
C THR A 58 -15.81 -5.60 -4.71
N VAL A 59 -14.50 -5.69 -4.95
CA VAL A 59 -13.91 -6.05 -6.24
C VAL A 59 -13.17 -7.38 -6.05
N ALA A 60 -13.42 -8.36 -6.91
CA ALA A 60 -12.78 -9.66 -6.81
C ALA A 60 -11.29 -9.61 -7.21
N PRO A 61 -10.42 -10.47 -6.65
CA PRO A 61 -9.06 -10.67 -7.14
C PRO A 61 -9.04 -11.15 -8.60
N THR A 62 -8.01 -10.77 -9.35
CA THR A 62 -7.81 -11.19 -10.76
C THR A 62 -6.52 -12.01 -10.87
N PRO A 63 -6.54 -13.24 -11.41
CA PRO A 63 -5.32 -14.01 -11.65
C PRO A 63 -4.37 -13.34 -12.66
N ALA A 64 -3.07 -13.66 -12.58
CA ALA A 64 -2.11 -13.28 -13.61
C ALA A 64 -2.42 -13.99 -14.94
N ALA A 65 -2.20 -13.32 -16.06
CA ALA A 65 -2.55 -13.83 -17.39
C ALA A 65 -1.59 -14.93 -17.89
N ASP A 66 -0.34 -14.94 -17.39
CA ASP A 66 0.69 -15.89 -17.78
C ASP A 66 0.58 -17.26 -17.10
N GLY A 67 -0.50 -17.52 -16.36
CA GLY A 67 -0.84 -18.86 -15.86
C GLY A 67 0.18 -19.43 -14.86
N THR A 68 1.16 -18.64 -14.43
CA THR A 68 2.14 -19.03 -13.42
C THR A 68 1.45 -19.08 -12.07
N SER A 69 0.93 -20.26 -11.73
CA SER A 69 0.36 -20.53 -10.42
C SER A 69 1.40 -20.18 -9.36
N ALA A 70 1.04 -19.25 -8.46
CA ALA A 70 1.83 -19.12 -7.26
C ALA A 70 1.79 -20.46 -6.54
N HIS A 71 2.94 -20.96 -6.07
CA HIS A 71 2.96 -22.17 -5.25
C HIS A 71 1.98 -21.98 -4.10
N ALA A 72 1.16 -23.02 -3.86
CA ALA A 72 0.16 -23.01 -2.81
C ALA A 72 0.86 -22.70 -1.49
N ALA A 73 0.36 -21.69 -0.79
CA ALA A 73 0.97 -21.28 0.46
C ALA A 73 0.57 -22.23 1.58
N GLY A 74 1.58 -22.74 2.31
CA GLY A 74 1.35 -23.53 3.52
C GLY A 74 0.81 -22.64 4.64
N PRO A 75 0.01 -23.21 5.56
CA PRO A 75 -0.56 -22.43 6.65
C PRO A 75 0.54 -21.82 7.53
N LEU A 76 0.36 -20.57 7.97
CA LEU A 76 1.27 -19.89 8.88
C LEU A 76 0.60 -19.58 10.22
N SER A 77 1.37 -18.97 11.13
CA SER A 77 0.87 -18.60 12.46
C SER A 77 -0.14 -17.45 12.38
N PHE A 78 -1.25 -17.60 13.11
CA PHE A 78 -2.24 -16.56 13.38
C PHE A 78 -2.57 -16.56 14.89
N PRO A 79 -2.33 -15.47 15.64
CA PRO A 79 -1.76 -14.21 15.18
C PRO A 79 -0.25 -14.28 14.88
N GLN A 80 0.25 -13.30 14.14
CA GLN A 80 1.67 -13.02 13.92
C GLN A 80 1.90 -11.50 14.00
N ALA A 81 3.00 -11.08 14.61
CA ALA A 81 3.34 -9.67 14.85
C ALA A 81 4.49 -9.13 13.98
N GLY A 82 4.83 -9.75 12.83
CA GLY A 82 5.91 -9.25 11.96
C GLY A 82 6.89 -10.33 11.50
N GLY A 83 6.39 -11.53 11.16
CA GLY A 83 7.23 -12.61 10.64
C GLY A 83 7.48 -12.46 9.15
N SER A 84 8.60 -12.98 8.63
CA SER A 84 8.80 -13.06 7.17
C SER A 84 7.73 -13.95 6.54
N TRP A 85 7.17 -13.51 5.41
CA TRP A 85 6.23 -14.31 4.62
C TRP A 85 7.00 -15.27 3.72
N GLY A 86 6.97 -16.56 4.05
CA GLY A 86 7.67 -17.60 3.29
C GLY A 86 6.78 -18.50 2.44
N SER A 87 5.45 -18.38 2.55
CA SER A 87 4.55 -19.40 2.00
C SER A 87 4.29 -19.29 0.51
N GLY A 88 4.61 -18.19 -0.18
CA GLY A 88 4.25 -18.02 -1.59
C GLY A 88 2.83 -17.46 -1.75
N GLY A 89 2.06 -17.96 -2.71
CA GLY A 89 0.73 -17.41 -3.05
C GLY A 89 0.77 -16.08 -3.83
N ALA A 90 -0.40 -15.64 -4.30
CA ALA A 90 -0.53 -14.44 -5.15
C ALA A 90 0.01 -13.17 -4.46
N VAL A 91 -0.12 -13.06 -3.14
CA VAL A 91 0.35 -11.91 -2.33
C VAL A 91 1.82 -11.57 -2.55
N VAL A 92 2.67 -12.57 -2.85
CA VAL A 92 4.10 -12.33 -3.11
C VAL A 92 4.30 -11.54 -4.39
N LYS A 93 3.51 -11.82 -5.44
CA LYS A 93 3.60 -11.13 -6.73
C LYS A 93 2.87 -9.80 -6.73
N THR A 94 1.74 -9.71 -6.01
CA THR A 94 0.94 -8.47 -5.98
C THR A 94 1.51 -7.43 -5.01
N SER A 95 2.17 -7.85 -3.93
CA SER A 95 2.84 -6.94 -3.01
C SER A 95 4.22 -6.58 -3.53
N GLY A 96 4.58 -5.30 -3.40
CA GLY A 96 5.88 -4.82 -3.82
C GLY A 96 6.40 -3.69 -2.95
N ARG A 97 7.71 -3.50 -3.03
CA ARG A 97 8.37 -2.34 -2.42
C ARG A 97 8.26 -1.18 -3.39
N VAL A 98 8.00 0.00 -2.84
CA VAL A 98 7.93 1.26 -3.59
C VAL A 98 9.19 2.05 -3.28
N PHE A 99 9.79 2.63 -4.31
CA PHE A 99 10.94 3.51 -4.19
C PHE A 99 10.60 4.86 -4.82
N PHE A 100 11.03 5.93 -4.16
CA PHE A 100 10.80 7.29 -4.62
C PHE A 100 11.83 8.26 -4.04
N THR A 101 11.86 9.47 -4.58
CA THR A 101 12.62 10.59 -4.05
C THR A 101 11.68 11.54 -3.33
N PHE A 102 11.99 11.81 -2.06
CA PHE A 102 11.27 12.73 -1.19
C PHE A 102 12.28 13.71 -0.60
N ASP A 103 12.07 15.02 -0.75
CA ASP A 103 12.99 16.07 -0.29
C ASP A 103 14.47 15.82 -0.64
N GLY A 104 14.72 15.39 -1.89
CA GLY A 104 16.06 15.15 -2.42
C GLY A 104 16.75 13.87 -1.92
N ARG A 105 16.08 13.05 -1.08
CA ARG A 105 16.60 11.75 -0.61
C ARG A 105 15.82 10.58 -1.17
N THR A 106 16.50 9.46 -1.36
CA THR A 106 15.86 8.18 -1.70
C THR A 106 15.11 7.62 -0.50
N ALA A 107 13.83 7.31 -0.70
CA ALA A 107 12.95 6.76 0.32
C ALA A 107 12.21 5.53 -0.22
N SER A 108 11.61 4.76 0.70
CA SER A 108 10.85 3.57 0.36
C SER A 108 9.61 3.37 1.22
N CYS A 109 8.61 2.76 0.59
CA CYS A 109 7.34 2.30 1.15
C CYS A 109 7.03 0.89 0.59
N SER A 110 5.80 0.45 0.77
CA SER A 110 5.19 -0.73 0.19
C SER A 110 3.90 -0.35 -0.56
N ALA A 111 3.46 -1.22 -1.47
CA ALA A 111 2.18 -1.09 -2.16
C ALA A 111 1.69 -2.46 -2.61
N ASN A 112 0.47 -2.50 -3.15
CA ASN A 112 -0.11 -3.72 -3.68
C ASN A 112 -0.87 -3.47 -4.99
N ALA A 113 -0.66 -4.38 -5.95
CA ALA A 113 -1.40 -4.43 -7.21
C ALA A 113 -2.84 -4.90 -6.99
N VAL A 114 -3.81 -4.15 -7.53
CA VAL A 114 -5.23 -4.38 -7.32
C VAL A 114 -5.98 -4.55 -8.63
N THR A 115 -7.05 -5.35 -8.61
CA THR A 115 -7.94 -5.51 -9.76
C THR A 115 -8.41 -4.13 -10.22
N SER A 116 -8.22 -3.82 -11.49
CA SER A 116 -8.50 -2.51 -12.07
C SER A 116 -8.77 -2.63 -13.58
N GLN A 117 -9.62 -1.76 -14.12
CA GLN A 117 -9.93 -1.76 -15.56
C GLN A 117 -8.69 -1.50 -16.42
N ASN A 118 -7.84 -0.56 -15.99
CA ASN A 118 -6.60 -0.24 -16.70
C ASN A 118 -5.51 -1.32 -16.54
N ARG A 119 -5.64 -2.27 -15.60
CA ARG A 119 -4.68 -3.35 -15.28
C ARG A 119 -3.31 -2.84 -14.81
N SER A 120 -3.27 -1.61 -14.31
CA SER A 120 -2.04 -0.87 -13.99
C SER A 120 -2.10 -0.13 -12.66
N THR A 121 -3.12 -0.40 -11.83
CA THR A 121 -3.31 0.33 -10.56
C THR A 121 -2.67 -0.40 -9.39
N VAL A 122 -1.97 0.35 -8.55
CA VAL A 122 -1.52 -0.08 -7.22
C VAL A 122 -2.08 0.85 -6.14
N ILE A 123 -2.37 0.29 -4.97
CA ILE A 123 -2.80 1.04 -3.78
C ILE A 123 -1.67 1.07 -2.76
N THR A 124 -1.48 2.22 -2.13
CA THR A 124 -0.46 2.52 -1.12
C THR A 124 -1.00 3.54 -0.10
N ALA A 125 -0.15 4.07 0.78
CA ALA A 125 -0.52 5.15 1.69
C ALA A 125 -0.35 6.52 1.00
N GLY A 126 -1.12 7.51 1.42
CA GLY A 126 -1.05 8.88 0.88
C GLY A 126 0.36 9.47 1.05
N HIS A 127 0.97 9.28 2.22
CA HIS A 127 2.34 9.74 2.50
C HIS A 127 3.40 9.05 1.63
N CYS A 128 3.09 7.91 1.00
CA CYS A 128 3.96 7.20 0.06
C CYS A 128 3.86 7.71 -1.38
N VAL A 129 2.97 8.67 -1.66
CA VAL A 129 2.87 9.37 -2.95
C VAL A 129 3.07 10.88 -2.82
N LYS A 130 2.64 11.46 -1.70
CA LYS A 130 2.81 12.88 -1.37
C LYS A 130 2.92 13.07 0.13
N TYR A 131 3.91 13.84 0.57
CA TYR A 131 4.05 14.18 1.97
C TYR A 131 4.74 15.54 2.15
N GLN A 132 4.37 16.26 3.21
CA GLN A 132 4.85 17.61 3.54
C GLN A 132 4.73 18.60 2.39
N GLY A 133 3.61 18.51 1.64
CA GLY A 133 3.33 19.36 0.49
C GLY A 133 4.01 18.95 -0.82
N SER A 134 4.88 17.95 -0.81
CA SER A 134 5.64 17.51 -1.99
C SER A 134 5.11 16.20 -2.55
N TRP A 135 4.79 16.18 -3.84
CA TRP A 135 4.65 14.93 -4.60
C TRP A 135 6.01 14.28 -4.77
N HIS A 136 6.07 12.96 -4.58
CA HIS A 136 7.33 12.25 -4.72
C HIS A 136 7.70 12.06 -6.19
N THR A 137 8.99 12.13 -6.47
CA THR A 137 9.55 11.93 -7.82
C THR A 137 10.29 10.59 -7.91
N ASN A 138 10.74 10.20 -9.09
CA ASN A 138 11.40 8.90 -9.32
C ASN A 138 10.57 7.73 -8.77
N TRP A 139 9.25 7.76 -8.89
CA TRP A 139 8.38 6.80 -8.22
C TRP A 139 8.32 5.47 -9.01
N VAL A 140 8.73 4.37 -8.37
CA VAL A 140 8.76 3.01 -8.94
C VAL A 140 8.16 1.99 -7.98
N PHE A 141 7.32 1.12 -8.51
CA PHE A 141 6.81 -0.07 -7.83
C PHE A 141 7.58 -1.33 -8.27
N VAL A 142 8.04 -2.14 -7.31
CA VAL A 142 8.81 -3.37 -7.56
C VAL A 142 8.09 -4.57 -6.92
N PRO A 143 7.24 -5.29 -7.67
CA PRO A 143 6.54 -6.46 -7.19
C PRO A 143 7.49 -7.61 -6.86
N ALA A 144 7.21 -8.33 -5.77
CA ALA A 144 8.06 -9.39 -5.22
C ALA A 144 9.53 -9.00 -5.02
N TYR A 145 9.78 -7.74 -4.66
CA TYR A 145 11.13 -7.26 -4.35
C TYR A 145 11.85 -8.18 -3.35
N ALA A 146 13.12 -8.47 -3.62
CA ALA A 146 13.97 -9.24 -2.72
C ALA A 146 15.43 -8.76 -2.78
N ASP A 147 15.86 -8.00 -1.77
CA ASP A 147 17.25 -7.55 -1.60
C ASP A 147 17.91 -6.90 -2.86
N GLY A 148 17.17 -6.03 -3.53
CA GLY A 148 17.61 -5.34 -4.75
C GLY A 148 17.26 -6.08 -6.05
N ASN A 149 16.73 -7.29 -5.95
CA ASN A 149 16.18 -8.01 -7.10
C ASN A 149 14.76 -7.54 -7.41
N ALA A 150 14.47 -7.38 -8.70
CA ALA A 150 13.18 -6.99 -9.26
C ALA A 150 12.69 -8.09 -10.22
N PRO A 151 12.26 -9.27 -9.73
CA PRO A 151 11.99 -10.44 -10.57
C PRO A 151 10.84 -10.24 -11.56
N TYR A 152 9.95 -9.29 -11.29
CA TYR A 152 8.85 -8.90 -12.19
C TYR A 152 9.03 -7.47 -12.73
N GLY A 153 10.27 -6.96 -12.70
CA GLY A 153 10.63 -5.65 -13.23
C GLY A 153 10.33 -4.47 -12.30
N GLN A 154 10.70 -3.29 -12.78
CA GLN A 154 10.53 -2.00 -12.11
C GLN A 154 9.45 -1.20 -12.85
N TRP A 155 8.35 -0.88 -12.18
CA TRP A 155 7.18 -0.26 -12.80
C TRP A 155 7.09 1.22 -12.42
N THR A 156 7.46 2.10 -13.35
CA THR A 156 7.41 3.56 -13.14
C THR A 156 5.98 4.07 -13.14
N ALA A 157 5.64 5.00 -12.25
CA ALA A 157 4.32 5.62 -12.26
C ALA A 157 4.14 6.56 -13.47
N THR A 158 2.95 6.53 -14.08
CA THR A 158 2.45 7.56 -15.00
C THR A 158 1.63 8.61 -14.24
N LYS A 159 1.01 8.21 -13.13
CA LYS A 159 0.26 9.08 -12.22
C LYS A 159 0.41 8.59 -10.79
N THR A 160 0.45 9.53 -9.86
CA THR A 160 0.27 9.28 -8.42
C THR A 160 -0.92 10.08 -7.94
N LEU A 161 -1.77 9.48 -7.10
CA LEU A 161 -3.03 10.04 -6.65
C LEU A 161 -3.18 9.89 -5.14
N THR A 162 -3.86 10.82 -4.50
CA THR A 162 -4.20 10.73 -3.07
C THR A 162 -5.58 11.31 -2.78
N THR A 163 -6.14 10.99 -1.62
CA THR A 163 -7.45 11.54 -1.20
C THR A 163 -7.39 13.08 -1.06
N PRO A 164 -8.50 13.79 -1.30
CA PRO A 164 -8.56 15.25 -1.12
C PRO A 164 -8.21 15.71 0.30
N ARG A 165 -8.54 14.93 1.32
CA ARG A 165 -8.23 15.26 2.73
C ARG A 165 -6.76 15.03 3.08
N TRP A 166 -6.12 14.04 2.47
CA TRP A 166 -4.67 13.93 2.55
C TRP A 166 -3.99 15.09 1.83
N GLU A 167 -4.48 15.46 0.64
CA GLU A 167 -3.96 16.59 -0.12
C GLU A 167 -4.01 17.90 0.67
N ALA A 168 -5.16 18.20 1.27
CA ALA A 168 -5.44 19.47 1.93
C ALA A 168 -4.68 19.66 3.26
N GLY A 169 -4.39 18.57 3.98
CA GLY A 169 -3.82 18.69 5.33
C GLY A 169 -3.34 17.40 5.96
N GLU A 170 -3.09 16.35 5.19
CA GLU A 170 -2.50 15.09 5.68
C GLU A 170 -3.30 14.44 6.82
N GLY A 171 -4.63 14.50 6.74
CA GLY A 171 -5.51 13.91 7.73
C GLY A 171 -5.34 12.39 7.78
N ILE A 172 -4.92 11.84 8.92
CA ILE A 172 -4.43 10.45 9.01
C ILE A 172 -5.47 9.39 8.61
N ASN A 173 -6.75 9.63 8.91
CA ASN A 173 -7.86 8.72 8.55
C ASN A 173 -8.04 8.60 7.02
N HIS A 174 -7.33 9.44 6.25
CA HIS A 174 -7.42 9.54 4.80
C HIS A 174 -6.05 9.33 4.12
N ASP A 175 -5.07 8.78 4.85
CA ASP A 175 -3.72 8.45 4.36
C ASP A 175 -3.72 7.29 3.36
N ILE A 176 -4.38 7.50 2.22
CA ILE A 176 -4.59 6.53 1.16
C ILE A 176 -4.11 7.14 -0.14
N GLY A 177 -3.21 6.42 -0.81
CA GLY A 177 -2.65 6.79 -2.09
C GLY A 177 -2.87 5.70 -3.13
N ALA A 178 -2.79 6.08 -4.39
CA ALA A 178 -2.77 5.17 -5.52
C ALA A 178 -1.69 5.60 -6.50
N ALA A 179 -1.21 4.66 -7.30
CA ALA A 179 -0.42 4.98 -8.48
C ALA A 179 -0.91 4.16 -9.67
N VAL A 180 -0.87 4.77 -10.85
CA VAL A 180 -1.03 4.08 -12.13
C VAL A 180 0.36 3.92 -12.71
N VAL A 181 0.75 2.70 -13.04
CA VAL A 181 2.09 2.41 -13.57
C VAL A 181 2.08 2.20 -15.08
N ALA A 182 3.18 2.61 -15.71
CA ALA A 182 3.41 2.43 -17.14
C ALA A 182 3.51 0.93 -17.48
N PRO A 183 3.07 0.51 -18.69
CA PRO A 183 3.40 -0.82 -19.18
C PRO A 183 4.92 -1.04 -19.22
N LEU A 184 5.35 -2.24 -18.85
CA LEU A 184 6.74 -2.66 -18.92
C LEU A 184 6.87 -3.73 -20.00
N ASP A 185 7.77 -3.52 -20.96
CA ASP A 185 8.01 -4.41 -22.10
C ASP A 185 6.70 -4.79 -22.84
N GLY A 186 5.80 -3.82 -22.99
CA GLY A 186 4.50 -3.97 -23.65
C GLY A 186 3.45 -4.73 -22.83
N ARG A 187 3.75 -5.16 -21.60
CA ARG A 187 2.82 -5.83 -20.68
C ARG A 187 2.30 -4.87 -19.62
N LYS A 188 1.05 -5.06 -19.21
CA LYS A 188 0.47 -4.32 -18.08
C LYS A 188 0.77 -5.03 -16.76
N LEU A 189 0.72 -4.27 -15.66
CA LEU A 189 1.15 -4.76 -14.34
C LEU A 189 0.42 -6.02 -13.90
N THR A 190 -0.92 -6.00 -13.90
CA THR A 190 -1.70 -7.13 -13.37
C THR A 190 -1.78 -8.30 -14.35
N ASP A 191 -1.35 -8.12 -15.61
CA ASP A 191 -1.14 -9.25 -16.52
C ASP A 191 0.06 -10.11 -16.08
N VAL A 192 1.03 -9.52 -15.38
CA VAL A 192 2.25 -10.17 -14.88
C VAL A 192 2.08 -10.65 -13.43
N THR A 193 1.51 -9.79 -12.59
CA THR A 193 1.48 -10.00 -11.14
C THR A 193 0.20 -10.65 -10.64
N GLY A 194 -0.86 -10.64 -11.45
CA GLY A 194 -2.22 -10.78 -10.96
C GLY A 194 -2.62 -9.55 -10.15
N ALA A 195 -3.71 -9.65 -9.41
CA ALA A 195 -4.23 -8.52 -8.65
C ALA A 195 -5.06 -8.99 -7.46
N GLN A 196 -4.94 -8.30 -6.33
CA GLN A 196 -5.79 -8.54 -5.18
C GLN A 196 -7.15 -7.88 -5.37
N GLY A 197 -8.15 -8.39 -4.64
CA GLY A 197 -9.44 -7.75 -4.57
C GLY A 197 -9.41 -6.53 -3.66
N LEU A 198 -10.51 -5.79 -3.64
CA LEU A 198 -10.73 -4.62 -2.77
C LEU A 198 -12.07 -4.76 -2.06
N GLN A 199 -12.18 -4.17 -0.89
CA GLN A 199 -13.46 -3.95 -0.23
C GLN A 199 -13.49 -2.54 0.36
N PHE A 200 -14.60 -1.84 0.08
CA PHE A 200 -14.89 -0.53 0.62
C PHE A 200 -16.12 -0.59 1.51
N ASN A 201 -16.22 0.36 2.43
CA ASN A 201 -17.27 0.45 3.43
C ASN A 201 -17.47 -0.89 4.18
N GLY A 202 -16.35 -1.54 4.52
CA GLY A 202 -16.33 -2.79 5.28
C GLY A 202 -16.66 -2.61 6.76
N GLY A 203 -16.75 -3.70 7.51
CA GLY A 203 -16.86 -3.65 8.96
C GLY A 203 -15.50 -3.61 9.68
N TYR A 204 -15.50 -3.21 10.95
CA TYR A 204 -14.34 -3.33 11.84
C TYR A 204 -14.31 -4.70 12.54
N ASN A 205 -13.26 -4.92 13.35
CA ASN A 205 -13.10 -6.08 14.23
C ASN A 205 -13.11 -7.42 13.47
N LYS A 206 -12.24 -7.52 12.46
CA LYS A 206 -12.14 -8.69 11.58
C LYS A 206 -10.77 -9.35 11.71
N PRO A 207 -10.67 -10.67 11.48
CA PRO A 207 -9.36 -11.28 11.24
C PRO A 207 -8.75 -10.67 9.98
N MET A 208 -7.53 -10.15 10.11
CA MET A 208 -6.83 -9.46 9.03
C MET A 208 -5.38 -9.92 8.91
N TYR A 209 -4.83 -9.77 7.72
CA TYR A 209 -3.41 -9.88 7.42
C TYR A 209 -2.91 -8.57 6.87
N ALA A 210 -1.83 -8.03 7.42
CA ALA A 210 -1.13 -6.86 6.94
C ALA A 210 0.23 -7.28 6.39
N PHE A 211 0.62 -6.76 5.23
CA PHE A 211 1.88 -7.08 4.57
C PHE A 211 2.71 -5.83 4.32
N GLY A 212 4.03 -5.96 4.22
CA GLY A 212 4.91 -4.85 3.84
C GLY A 212 6.39 -5.23 3.83
N PHE A 213 7.23 -4.26 3.48
CA PHE A 213 8.68 -4.36 3.46
C PHE A 213 9.30 -3.42 4.51
N PRO A 214 9.15 -3.71 5.82
CA PRO A 214 9.76 -2.90 6.88
C PRO A 214 11.30 -2.86 6.71
N ALA A 215 11.89 -1.69 6.84
CA ALA A 215 13.31 -1.45 6.54
C ALA A 215 14.06 -0.67 7.62
N ALA A 216 13.49 -0.54 8.82
CA ALA A 216 14.22 -0.11 10.00
C ALA A 216 14.43 -1.31 10.93
N SER A 217 15.49 -1.24 11.75
CA SER A 217 15.87 -2.32 12.67
C SER A 217 14.67 -2.81 13.52
N PRO A 218 14.46 -4.13 13.65
CA PRO A 218 15.36 -5.24 13.28
C PRO A 218 15.24 -5.71 11.82
N TYR A 219 14.49 -5.00 10.98
CA TYR A 219 14.34 -5.32 9.56
C TYR A 219 15.31 -4.50 8.69
N ASP A 220 15.47 -4.93 7.45
CA ASP A 220 16.39 -4.34 6.46
C ASP A 220 15.71 -4.05 5.10
N GLY A 221 14.40 -4.28 5.00
CA GLY A 221 13.62 -4.05 3.79
C GLY A 221 13.84 -5.09 2.69
N SER A 222 14.59 -6.17 2.97
CA SER A 222 14.96 -7.18 1.98
C SER A 222 13.85 -8.20 1.68
N LYS A 223 12.86 -8.33 2.56
CA LYS A 223 11.85 -9.40 2.52
C LYS A 223 10.44 -8.87 2.75
N LEU A 224 9.47 -9.59 2.18
CA LEU A 224 8.07 -9.42 2.52
C LEU A 224 7.83 -9.93 3.94
N VAL A 225 7.26 -9.08 4.78
CA VAL A 225 6.90 -9.36 6.18
C VAL A 225 5.39 -9.26 6.31
N TYR A 226 4.83 -10.01 7.26
CA TYR A 226 3.41 -9.94 7.57
C TYR A 226 3.12 -9.87 9.07
N CYS A 227 2.00 -9.23 9.38
CA CYS A 227 1.31 -9.30 10.65
C CYS A 227 -0.08 -9.89 10.41
N SER A 228 -0.62 -10.60 11.38
CA SER A 228 -1.96 -11.17 11.34
C SER A 228 -2.57 -11.22 12.72
N GLY A 229 -3.89 -11.07 12.79
CA GLY A 229 -4.62 -11.06 14.05
C GLY A 229 -6.02 -10.50 13.90
N ASN A 230 -6.75 -10.47 15.00
CA ASN A 230 -8.03 -9.77 15.06
C ASN A 230 -7.75 -8.28 15.12
N SER A 231 -8.18 -7.54 14.09
CA SER A 231 -8.10 -6.09 14.10
C SER A 231 -9.08 -5.50 15.12
N SER A 232 -8.83 -4.26 15.49
CA SER A 232 -9.74 -3.43 16.28
C SER A 232 -10.13 -2.20 15.48
N LYS A 233 -11.21 -1.55 15.87
CA LYS A 233 -11.36 -0.13 15.59
C LYS A 233 -10.55 0.68 16.60
N ASP A 234 -9.76 1.65 16.14
CA ASP A 234 -9.22 2.65 17.06
C ASP A 234 -10.38 3.50 17.59
N PHE A 235 -10.56 3.49 18.90
CA PHE A 235 -11.54 4.33 19.59
C PHE A 235 -10.87 5.47 20.36
N LEU A 236 -9.53 5.50 20.40
CA LEU A 236 -8.78 6.49 21.15
C LEU A 236 -8.80 7.82 20.38
N LEU A 237 -8.26 7.83 19.17
CA LEU A 237 -7.84 9.08 18.51
C LEU A 237 -8.03 9.08 16.99
N SER A 238 -7.91 7.92 16.32
CA SER A 238 -8.36 7.72 14.94
C SER A 238 -9.67 6.93 14.92
N GLN A 239 -10.27 6.68 13.75
CA GLN A 239 -11.32 5.66 13.61
C GLN A 239 -10.81 4.49 12.78
N ASP A 240 -9.49 4.34 12.68
CA ASP A 240 -8.82 3.46 11.75
C ASP A 240 -8.77 2.01 12.26
N HIS A 241 -8.35 1.10 11.40
CA HIS A 241 -8.06 -0.26 11.81
C HIS A 241 -6.78 -0.27 12.66
N GLY A 242 -6.78 -1.03 13.75
CA GLY A 242 -5.59 -1.29 14.56
C GLY A 242 -5.26 -2.78 14.59
N LEU A 243 -3.98 -3.12 14.50
CA LEU A 243 -3.49 -4.51 14.53
C LEU A 243 -2.19 -4.59 15.32
N GLY A 244 -2.02 -5.64 16.14
CA GLY A 244 -0.74 -5.94 16.77
C GLY A 244 0.30 -6.28 15.69
N CYS A 245 1.33 -5.45 15.57
CA CYS A 245 2.27 -5.53 14.47
C CYS A 245 3.56 -4.77 14.79
N ASN A 246 4.70 -5.43 14.60
CA ASN A 246 6.03 -4.88 14.85
C ASN A 246 6.73 -4.44 13.56
N MET A 247 6.03 -4.42 12.42
CA MET A 247 6.61 -3.85 11.19
C MET A 247 6.97 -2.38 11.43
N THR A 248 8.15 -1.98 10.97
CA THR A 248 8.68 -0.62 11.09
C THR A 248 8.47 0.18 9.79
N GLY A 249 8.91 1.44 9.77
CA GLY A 249 9.00 2.26 8.55
C GLY A 249 9.52 1.48 7.33
N GLY A 250 8.99 1.83 6.15
CA GLY A 250 9.12 1.06 4.91
C GLY A 250 7.95 0.09 4.67
N SER A 251 7.29 -0.40 5.73
CA SER A 251 6.05 -1.19 5.56
C SER A 251 4.86 -0.34 5.12
N SER A 252 4.91 0.98 5.33
CA SER A 252 3.86 1.93 4.96
C SER A 252 3.34 1.73 3.55
N GLY A 253 2.03 1.82 3.37
CA GLY A 253 1.32 1.55 2.12
C GLY A 253 1.11 0.08 1.79
N GLY A 254 1.74 -0.84 2.55
CA GLY A 254 1.53 -2.27 2.37
C GLY A 254 0.10 -2.70 2.72
N PRO A 255 -0.47 -3.71 2.05
CA PRO A 255 -1.91 -3.97 2.07
C PRO A 255 -2.38 -4.66 3.34
N TRP A 256 -3.61 -4.36 3.75
CA TRP A 256 -4.35 -5.13 4.76
C TRP A 256 -5.52 -5.87 4.12
N PHE A 257 -5.62 -7.17 4.36
CA PHE A 257 -6.63 -8.03 3.76
C PHE A 257 -7.64 -8.57 4.78
N THR A 258 -8.92 -8.56 4.41
CA THR A 258 -9.92 -9.47 4.96
C THR A 258 -10.13 -10.66 4.02
N GLY A 259 -10.65 -11.77 4.56
CA GLY A 259 -10.92 -12.98 3.78
C GLY A 259 -9.67 -13.56 3.11
N PHE A 260 -8.49 -13.30 3.68
CA PHE A 260 -7.22 -13.73 3.13
C PHE A 260 -7.10 -15.25 3.22
N SER A 261 -6.96 -15.89 2.06
CA SER A 261 -6.68 -17.31 1.95
C SER A 261 -5.18 -17.49 1.88
N GLU A 262 -4.58 -18.09 2.92
CA GLU A 262 -3.15 -18.41 2.90
C GLU A 262 -2.85 -19.32 1.72
N ALA A 263 -3.66 -20.34 1.43
CA ALA A 263 -3.45 -21.29 0.34
C ALA A 263 -3.26 -20.63 -1.05
N SER A 264 -4.10 -19.65 -1.38
CA SER A 264 -4.01 -18.93 -2.67
C SER A 264 -3.20 -17.63 -2.59
N GLY A 265 -2.96 -17.10 -1.39
CA GLY A 265 -2.41 -15.77 -1.16
C GLY A 265 -3.30 -14.64 -1.67
N THR A 266 -4.63 -14.83 -1.66
CA THR A 266 -5.59 -13.84 -2.16
C THR A 266 -6.52 -13.34 -1.05
N GLY A 267 -6.86 -12.06 -1.07
CA GLY A 267 -7.85 -11.47 -0.16
C GLY A 267 -8.48 -10.20 -0.72
N LEU A 268 -9.30 -9.53 0.09
CA LEU A 268 -9.87 -8.22 -0.20
C LEU A 268 -9.10 -7.16 0.57
N GLN A 269 -8.40 -6.28 -0.14
CA GLN A 269 -7.69 -5.17 0.47
C GLN A 269 -8.70 -4.16 1.02
N VAL A 270 -8.61 -3.89 2.32
CA VAL A 270 -9.53 -3.02 3.07
C VAL A 270 -8.82 -1.83 3.75
N SER A 271 -7.49 -1.83 3.72
CA SER A 271 -6.65 -0.80 4.33
C SER A 271 -5.21 -0.91 3.83
N VAL A 272 -4.34 -0.04 4.37
CA VAL A 272 -2.89 -0.04 4.18
C VAL A 272 -2.19 0.20 5.52
N ASN A 273 -0.94 -0.25 5.69
CA ASN A 273 -0.10 0.23 6.80
C ASN A 273 0.06 1.74 6.65
N SER A 274 -0.23 2.52 7.69
CA SER A 274 -0.14 3.98 7.60
C SER A 274 0.74 4.55 8.69
N PHE A 275 0.40 4.32 9.98
CA PHE A 275 1.09 4.99 11.07
C PHE A 275 1.20 4.16 12.36
N GLY A 276 2.12 4.60 13.21
CA GLY A 276 2.25 4.19 14.62
C GLY A 276 1.93 5.33 15.59
N TYR A 277 1.67 4.97 16.84
CA TYR A 277 1.68 5.93 17.94
C TYR A 277 2.93 5.70 18.79
N VAL A 278 3.70 6.77 19.03
CA VAL A 278 4.90 6.72 19.87
C VAL A 278 4.62 6.15 21.27
N PHE A 279 3.44 6.41 21.83
CA PHE A 279 3.04 5.93 23.16
C PHE A 279 2.43 4.52 23.17
N LEU A 280 2.21 3.91 22.00
CA LEU A 280 1.62 2.57 21.86
C LEU A 280 2.45 1.73 20.88
N PRO A 281 3.64 1.25 21.31
CA PRO A 281 4.51 0.45 20.45
C PRO A 281 3.86 -0.88 20.06
N ASN A 282 4.42 -1.54 19.05
CA ASN A 282 4.00 -2.87 18.56
C ASN A 282 2.57 -2.89 17.99
N ARG A 283 2.12 -1.75 17.47
CA ARG A 283 0.80 -1.62 16.85
C ARG A 283 0.91 -0.81 15.57
N MET A 284 0.28 -1.32 14.52
CA MET A 284 0.14 -0.64 13.24
C MET A 284 -1.31 -0.21 13.08
N PHE A 285 -1.50 0.98 12.51
CA PHE A 285 -2.80 1.50 12.14
C PHE A 285 -2.91 1.69 10.64
N GLY A 286 -4.12 1.51 10.13
CA GLY A 286 -4.42 1.64 8.71
C GLY A 286 -5.77 2.28 8.47
N PRO A 287 -5.86 3.28 7.55
CA PRO A 287 -7.08 4.02 7.32
C PRO A 287 -8.23 3.14 6.86
N TYR A 288 -9.43 3.47 7.31
CA TYR A 288 -10.64 2.80 6.85
C TYR A 288 -10.90 3.09 5.37
N PHE A 289 -11.07 2.05 4.55
CA PHE A 289 -11.46 2.22 3.15
C PHE A 289 -12.96 2.54 3.03
N GLY A 290 -13.31 3.80 3.24
CA GLY A 290 -14.65 4.35 3.03
C GLY A 290 -14.90 4.87 1.61
N ASP A 291 -15.92 5.71 1.44
CA ASP A 291 -16.31 6.28 0.14
C ASP A 291 -15.18 7.09 -0.52
N GLU A 292 -14.36 7.83 0.23
CA GLU A 292 -13.23 8.57 -0.34
C GLU A 292 -12.15 7.64 -0.90
N ALA A 293 -11.91 6.49 -0.25
CA ALA A 293 -11.00 5.47 -0.75
C ALA A 293 -11.57 4.82 -2.02
N GLN A 294 -12.90 4.61 -2.04
CA GLN A 294 -13.61 4.07 -3.20
C GLN A 294 -13.54 5.04 -4.39
N ALA A 295 -13.72 6.33 -4.16
CA ALA A 295 -13.60 7.37 -5.18
C ALA A 295 -12.17 7.48 -5.73
N LEU A 296 -11.15 7.47 -4.86
CA LEU A 296 -9.75 7.42 -5.26
C LEU A 296 -9.45 6.20 -6.15
N TYR A 297 -9.92 5.02 -5.76
CA TYR A 297 -9.79 3.81 -6.56
C TYR A 297 -10.53 3.92 -7.90
N ALA A 298 -11.75 4.46 -7.92
CA ALA A 298 -12.55 4.62 -9.13
C ALA A 298 -11.86 5.51 -10.18
N GLU A 299 -11.22 6.60 -9.73
CA GLU A 299 -10.43 7.48 -10.59
C GLU A 299 -9.13 6.82 -11.06
N ALA A 300 -8.42 6.14 -10.17
CA ALA A 300 -7.17 5.46 -10.50
C ALA A 300 -7.36 4.29 -11.48
N GLN A 301 -8.42 3.48 -11.33
CA GLN A 301 -8.62 2.27 -12.14
C GLN A 301 -8.97 2.54 -13.60
N THR A 302 -9.39 3.77 -13.94
CA THR A 302 -9.77 4.19 -15.30
C THR A 302 -8.78 5.18 -15.92
N SER A 303 -7.75 5.57 -15.17
CA SER A 303 -6.72 6.54 -15.55
C SER A 303 -5.67 6.03 -16.52
#